data_AF-A0A2S6I455-F1
#
_entry.id   AF-A0A2S6I455-F1
#
_cell.length_a   1.000
_cell.length_b   1.000
_cell.length_c   1.000
_cell.angle_alpha   90.00
_cell.angle_beta   90.00
_cell.angle_gamma   90.00
#
_symmetry.space_group_name_H-M   'P 1'
#
loop_
_entity.id
_entity.type
_entity.pdbx_description
1 polymer ?
#
loop_
_entity_poly.entity_id
_entity_poly.type
_entity_poly.pdbx_seq_one_letter_code
_entity_poly.pdbx_strand_id
1 'polypeptide(L)'
;MGGKTISLQLRLLGTATSQGVPVIGCHCATCRSRDPRDKRLRSSAVLSTGATNLNIDAGPDFRTQMLRARVEQLEGILLTHEHNDHTAGLDDVRPFCFMQEMDMPIYCLPRVAAELKERFAYTFGNYPGVPRLDLREVSFGDGLQFGEERLRLLRVQHGNLPILGFRIRSLAYLTDVKTLPDETLDQLSGLDTLIISCLNYHGTHSHLSVDEMLGYARRIGAVRTVLIHMSHRVGPHAEFQEGLPPGIEVGYDGMLIDIA
;
A
#
# COMPACT_ATOMS: atom_id res chain seq x y z
N MET A 1 -2.51 -33.23 -16.33
CA MET A 1 -1.68 -32.30 -15.54
C MET A 1 -2.46 -31.00 -15.43
N GLY A 2 -3.18 -30.79 -14.32
CA GLY A 2 -3.95 -29.57 -14.13
C GLY A 2 -2.99 -28.41 -13.94
N GLY A 3 -2.87 -27.54 -14.95
CA GLY A 3 -2.10 -26.32 -14.83
C GLY A 3 -2.65 -25.51 -13.66
N LYS A 4 -1.82 -25.24 -12.65
CA LYS A 4 -2.15 -24.24 -11.64
C LYS A 4 -2.38 -22.94 -12.40
N THR A 5 -3.63 -22.47 -12.44
CA THR A 5 -3.93 -21.12 -12.91
C THR A 5 -3.07 -20.17 -12.08
N ILE A 6 -2.19 -19.42 -12.74
CA ILE A 6 -1.39 -18.36 -12.13
C ILE A 6 -2.39 -17.28 -11.70
N SER A 7 -2.74 -17.26 -10.42
CA SER A 7 -3.67 -16.27 -9.87
C SER A 7 -2.90 -15.02 -9.48
N LEU A 8 -3.16 -13.92 -10.18
CA LEU A 8 -2.71 -12.60 -9.76
C LEU A 8 -3.45 -12.21 -8.47
N GLN A 9 -2.71 -11.91 -7.42
CA GLN A 9 -3.25 -11.63 -6.09
C GLN A 9 -2.59 -10.42 -5.47
N LEU A 10 -3.35 -9.67 -4.68
CA LEU A 10 -2.83 -8.64 -3.79
C LEU A 10 -3.10 -9.06 -2.34
N ARG A 11 -2.06 -9.04 -1.51
CA ARG A 11 -2.19 -9.24 -0.06
C ARG A 11 -1.96 -7.92 0.66
N LEU A 12 -2.90 -7.52 1.51
CA LEU A 12 -2.71 -6.39 2.41
C LEU A 12 -1.74 -6.81 3.53
N LEU A 13 -0.59 -6.15 3.63
CA LEU A 13 0.44 -6.44 4.62
C LEU A 13 0.24 -5.63 5.90
N GLY A 14 -0.26 -4.40 5.74
CA GLY A 14 -0.67 -3.52 6.81
C GLY A 14 -1.83 -2.65 6.34
N THR A 15 -2.67 -2.23 7.27
CA THR A 15 -3.90 -1.48 6.98
C THR A 15 -4.10 -0.25 7.86
N ALA A 16 -3.11 0.08 8.70
CA ALA A 16 -3.14 1.25 9.56
C ALA A 16 -2.59 2.50 8.87
N THR A 17 -2.96 3.65 9.44
CA THR A 17 -2.22 4.90 9.30
C THR A 17 -0.80 4.82 9.89
N SER A 18 -0.02 5.88 9.74
CA SER A 18 1.39 6.02 10.16
C SER A 18 1.74 5.53 11.57
N GLN A 19 0.81 5.61 12.52
CA GLN A 19 1.04 5.24 13.91
C GLN A 19 0.87 3.74 14.22
N GLY A 20 0.34 2.96 13.26
CA GLY A 20 -0.15 1.61 13.54
C GLY A 20 -1.40 1.61 14.43
N VAL A 21 -1.97 0.43 14.63
CA VAL A 21 -3.00 0.18 15.66
C VAL A 21 -2.65 -1.13 16.38
N PRO A 22 -2.45 -1.14 17.71
CA PRO A 22 -2.65 -0.05 18.66
C PRO A 22 -1.66 1.11 18.53
N VAL A 23 -2.13 2.33 18.84
CA VAL A 23 -1.25 3.50 18.97
C VAL A 23 -0.53 3.42 20.32
N ILE A 24 0.78 3.71 20.32
CA ILE A 24 1.61 3.72 21.53
C ILE A 24 0.98 4.63 22.60
N GLY A 25 0.78 4.09 23.81
CA GLY A 25 0.17 4.81 24.93
C GLY A 25 -1.34 5.00 24.86
N CYS A 26 -2.01 4.53 23.80
CA CYS A 26 -3.46 4.65 23.68
C CYS A 26 -4.22 3.50 24.33
N HIS A 27 -5.38 3.83 24.87
CA HIS A 27 -6.22 2.96 25.67
C HIS A 27 -7.70 2.96 25.24
N CYS A 28 -8.02 3.47 24.05
CA CYS A 28 -9.38 3.44 23.51
C CYS A 28 -9.85 2.00 23.20
N ALA A 29 -11.15 1.85 22.93
CA ALA A 29 -11.76 0.57 22.60
C ALA A 29 -11.00 -0.19 21.50
N THR A 30 -10.70 0.46 20.37
CA THR A 30 -9.96 -0.14 19.24
C THR A 30 -8.56 -0.61 19.64
N CYS A 31 -7.80 0.23 20.37
CA CYS A 31 -6.44 -0.12 20.80
C CYS A 31 -6.41 -1.26 21.81
N ARG A 32 -7.45 -1.36 22.66
CA ARG A 32 -7.62 -2.45 23.63
C ARG A 32 -8.35 -3.68 23.07
N SER A 33 -8.85 -3.60 21.84
CA SER A 33 -9.59 -4.67 21.20
C SER A 33 -8.80 -5.98 21.19
N ARG A 34 -9.52 -7.08 21.40
CA ARG A 34 -8.98 -8.44 21.29
C ARG A 34 -9.21 -9.04 19.90
N ASP A 35 -9.96 -8.36 19.04
CA ASP A 35 -10.10 -8.77 17.65
C ASP A 35 -8.74 -8.64 16.94
N PRO A 36 -8.19 -9.72 16.34
CA PRO A 36 -6.91 -9.65 15.65
C PRO A 36 -6.93 -8.67 14.46
N ARG A 37 -8.10 -8.38 13.87
CA ARG A 37 -8.24 -7.44 12.74
C ARG A 37 -8.07 -5.97 13.15
N ASP A 38 -8.14 -5.68 14.45
CA ASP A 38 -7.79 -4.36 15.01
C ASP A 38 -6.29 -4.19 15.28
N LYS A 39 -5.49 -5.25 15.10
CA LYS A 39 -4.01 -5.18 15.15
C LYS A 39 -3.49 -4.94 13.74
N ARG A 40 -3.14 -3.69 13.46
CA ARG A 40 -2.85 -3.18 12.12
C ARG A 40 -1.45 -2.58 12.07
N LEU A 41 -0.63 -3.09 11.18
CA LEU A 41 0.67 -2.54 10.80
C LEU A 41 0.49 -1.36 9.84
N ARG A 42 1.54 -0.54 9.65
CA ARG A 42 1.51 0.58 8.68
C ARG A 42 1.19 0.08 7.27
N SER A 43 0.45 0.89 6.51
CA SER A 43 -0.13 0.47 5.23
C SER A 43 0.94 0.02 4.23
N SER A 44 0.74 -1.18 3.68
CA SER A 44 1.60 -1.78 2.66
C SER A 44 0.84 -2.97 2.06
N ALA A 45 1.20 -3.37 0.85
CA ALA A 45 0.66 -4.54 0.19
C ALA A 45 1.73 -5.24 -0.65
N VAL A 46 1.53 -6.54 -0.93
CA VAL A 46 2.33 -7.26 -1.92
C VAL A 46 1.43 -7.76 -3.04
N LEU A 47 1.80 -7.43 -4.26
CA LEU A 47 1.23 -7.97 -5.48
C LEU A 47 2.03 -9.21 -5.87
N SER A 48 1.34 -10.32 -6.18
CA SER A 48 1.96 -11.60 -6.47
C SER A 48 1.32 -12.26 -7.68
N THR A 49 2.14 -12.80 -8.58
CA THR A 49 1.69 -13.74 -9.62
C THR A 49 1.86 -15.20 -9.16
N GLY A 50 2.29 -15.44 -7.91
CA GLY A 50 2.73 -16.74 -7.43
C GLY A 50 4.15 -17.13 -7.86
N ALA A 51 4.68 -16.53 -8.92
CA ALA A 51 6.08 -16.67 -9.34
C ALA A 51 6.92 -15.42 -8.99
N THR A 52 6.32 -14.23 -9.09
CA THR A 52 6.98 -12.95 -8.82
C THR A 52 6.21 -12.16 -7.78
N ASN A 53 6.91 -11.32 -7.01
CA ASN A 53 6.30 -10.41 -6.03
C ASN A 53 6.79 -8.98 -6.24
N LEU A 54 5.87 -8.02 -6.17
CA LEU A 54 6.14 -6.58 -6.14
C LEU A 54 5.53 -6.03 -4.87
N ASN A 55 6.35 -5.42 -4.02
CA ASN A 55 5.88 -4.86 -2.76
C ASN A 55 5.53 -3.37 -2.94
N ILE A 56 4.46 -2.93 -2.29
CA ILE A 56 3.98 -1.56 -2.31
C ILE A 56 4.31 -0.96 -0.95
N ASP A 57 5.21 0.02 -0.94
CA ASP A 57 5.78 0.67 0.24
C ASP A 57 6.57 -0.26 1.18
N ALA A 58 7.71 0.22 1.66
CA ALA A 58 8.57 -0.45 2.62
C ALA A 58 8.66 0.36 3.92
N GLY A 59 7.53 0.42 4.63
CA GLY A 59 7.40 1.08 5.93
C GLY A 59 8.18 0.39 7.05
N PRO A 60 8.18 0.93 8.28
CA PRO A 60 9.01 0.39 9.35
C PRO A 60 8.55 -0.99 9.86
N ASP A 61 7.41 -1.50 9.37
CA ASP A 61 6.92 -2.85 9.65
C ASP A 61 7.34 -3.87 8.58
N PHE A 62 8.09 -3.44 7.55
CA PHE A 62 8.42 -4.23 6.36
C PHE A 62 8.95 -5.63 6.69
N ARG A 63 9.95 -5.74 7.58
CA ARG A 63 10.47 -7.03 8.03
C ARG A 63 9.37 -7.95 8.58
N THR A 64 8.55 -7.44 9.49
CA THR A 64 7.45 -8.20 10.10
C THR A 64 6.41 -8.60 9.05
N GLN A 65 6.11 -7.70 8.11
CA GLN A 65 5.18 -7.93 7.02
C GLN A 65 5.66 -9.04 6.08
N MET A 66 6.92 -8.99 5.63
CA MET A 66 7.53 -10.01 4.78
C MET A 66 7.55 -11.39 5.45
N LEU A 67 7.93 -11.45 6.74
CA LEU A 67 7.95 -12.70 7.52
C LEU A 67 6.55 -13.28 7.72
N ARG A 68 5.55 -12.46 8.08
CA ARG A 68 4.16 -12.90 8.24
C ARG A 68 3.57 -13.41 6.93
N ALA A 69 3.87 -12.74 5.83
CA ALA A 69 3.39 -13.12 4.51
C ALA A 69 4.19 -14.25 3.84
N ARG A 70 5.35 -14.63 4.41
CA ARG A 70 6.28 -15.59 3.82
C ARG A 70 6.70 -15.20 2.41
N VAL A 71 7.02 -13.92 2.22
CA VAL A 71 7.60 -13.43 0.96
C VAL A 71 9.08 -13.73 0.97
N GLU A 72 9.49 -14.70 0.16
CA GLU A 72 10.88 -15.19 0.09
C GLU A 72 11.66 -14.60 -1.10
N GLN A 73 10.94 -14.00 -2.06
CA GLN A 73 11.52 -13.38 -3.26
C GLN A 73 10.77 -12.09 -3.59
N LEU A 74 11.49 -11.08 -4.07
CA LEU A 74 10.96 -9.78 -4.42
C LEU A 74 11.63 -9.21 -5.69
N GLU A 75 10.83 -8.82 -6.67
CA GLU A 75 11.32 -8.24 -7.94
C GLU A 75 11.57 -6.72 -7.84
N GLY A 76 10.96 -6.08 -6.84
CA GLY A 76 11.07 -4.66 -6.63
C GLY A 76 10.09 -4.13 -5.60
N ILE A 77 10.20 -2.84 -5.34
CA ILE A 77 9.32 -2.09 -4.47
C ILE A 77 8.80 -0.87 -5.24
N LEU A 78 7.48 -0.68 -5.28
CA LEU A 78 6.85 0.57 -5.69
C LEU A 78 6.60 1.43 -4.46
N LEU A 79 7.24 2.59 -4.37
CA LEU A 79 7.00 3.55 -3.30
C LEU A 79 5.95 4.57 -3.74
N THR A 80 4.89 4.70 -2.95
CA THR A 80 3.82 5.66 -3.18
C THR A 80 4.32 7.08 -2.99
N HIS A 81 5.02 7.32 -1.88
CA HIS A 81 5.63 8.59 -1.51
C HIS A 81 6.68 8.44 -0.41
N GLU A 82 7.22 9.57 0.03
CA GLU A 82 8.43 9.70 0.83
C GLU A 82 8.21 9.70 2.34
N HIS A 83 6.99 9.56 2.86
CA HIS A 83 6.77 9.55 4.31
C HIS A 83 7.37 8.29 4.99
N ASN A 84 7.72 8.41 6.27
CA ASN A 84 8.48 7.40 6.98
C ASN A 84 7.71 6.08 7.17
N ASP A 85 6.39 6.15 7.32
CA ASP A 85 5.52 4.99 7.37
C ASP A 85 5.50 4.16 6.08
N HIS A 86 6.05 4.69 4.98
CA HIS A 86 6.17 4.02 3.69
C HIS A 86 7.62 3.69 3.28
N THR A 87 8.63 4.23 3.98
CA THR A 87 10.04 4.15 3.55
C THR A 87 11.01 3.71 4.64
N ALA A 88 10.68 3.86 5.93
CA ALA A 88 11.64 3.65 7.01
C ALA A 88 12.11 2.20 7.20
N GLY A 89 11.47 1.22 6.53
CA GLY A 89 11.90 -0.18 6.52
C GLY A 89 12.78 -0.56 5.35
N LEU A 90 13.20 0.39 4.50
CA LEU A 90 14.08 0.10 3.36
C LEU A 90 15.42 -0.53 3.76
N ASP A 91 15.87 -0.36 5.01
CA ASP A 91 17.06 -1.06 5.50
C ASP A 91 16.88 -2.59 5.53
N ASP A 92 15.67 -3.04 5.88
CA ASP A 92 15.32 -4.46 5.99
C ASP A 92 15.15 -5.15 4.62
N VAL A 93 15.33 -4.44 3.51
CA VAL A 93 15.36 -5.01 2.15
C VAL A 93 16.64 -5.82 1.91
N ARG A 94 17.69 -5.52 2.67
CA ARG A 94 19.04 -6.08 2.55
C ARG A 94 19.11 -7.60 2.38
N PRO A 95 18.33 -8.45 3.11
CA PRO A 95 18.35 -9.89 2.89
C PRO A 95 17.99 -10.29 1.45
N PHE A 96 17.03 -9.61 0.82
CA PHE A 96 16.69 -9.89 -0.59
C PHE A 96 17.85 -9.56 -1.53
N CYS A 97 18.54 -8.44 -1.31
CA CYS A 97 19.72 -8.06 -2.12
C CYS A 97 20.84 -9.10 -2.07
N PHE A 98 21.02 -9.77 -0.92
CA PHE A 98 22.02 -10.83 -0.78
C PHE A 98 21.53 -12.16 -1.32
N MET A 99 20.30 -12.58 -0.98
CA MET A 99 19.76 -13.87 -1.40
C MET A 99 19.53 -13.96 -2.91
N GLN A 100 19.14 -12.84 -3.55
CA GLN A 100 18.87 -12.77 -4.99
C GLN A 100 20.05 -12.20 -5.79
N GLU A 101 21.16 -11.85 -5.14
CA GLU A 101 22.35 -11.27 -5.79
C GLU A 101 22.04 -10.08 -6.72
N MET A 102 21.10 -9.22 -6.31
CA MET A 102 20.64 -8.08 -7.09
C MET A 102 20.59 -6.79 -6.26
N ASP A 103 20.66 -5.66 -6.93
CA ASP A 103 20.29 -4.38 -6.35
C ASP A 103 18.77 -4.27 -6.41
N MET A 104 18.12 -4.00 -5.28
CA MET A 104 16.65 -4.01 -5.22
C MET A 104 16.08 -2.84 -6.03
N PRO A 105 15.26 -3.10 -7.07
CA PRO A 105 14.62 -2.04 -7.83
C PRO A 105 13.61 -1.29 -6.97
N ILE A 106 13.77 0.02 -6.85
CA ILE A 106 12.86 0.92 -6.15
C ILE A 106 12.23 1.87 -7.16
N TYR A 107 10.97 1.62 -7.50
CA TYR A 107 10.20 2.45 -8.40
C TYR A 107 9.55 3.59 -7.62
N CYS A 108 9.87 4.83 -7.98
CA CYS A 108 9.36 6.00 -7.27
C CYS A 108 9.41 7.27 -8.13
N LEU A 109 8.69 8.32 -7.73
CA LEU A 109 8.81 9.62 -8.39
C LEU A 109 10.21 10.23 -8.19
N PRO A 110 10.72 11.08 -9.11
CA PRO A 110 12.03 11.73 -8.96
C PRO A 110 12.22 12.45 -7.62
N ARG A 111 11.16 13.09 -7.13
CA ARG A 111 11.15 13.79 -5.82
C ARG A 111 11.39 12.80 -4.66
N VAL A 112 10.80 11.61 -4.73
CA VAL A 112 11.00 10.55 -3.72
C VAL A 112 12.42 9.99 -3.83
N ALA A 113 12.94 9.78 -5.04
CA ALA A 113 14.31 9.32 -5.26
C ALA A 113 15.35 10.28 -4.64
N ALA A 114 15.16 11.60 -4.81
CA ALA A 114 16.01 12.62 -4.19
C ALA A 114 15.99 12.55 -2.66
N GLU A 115 14.80 12.47 -2.06
CA GLU A 115 14.60 12.34 -0.61
C GLU A 115 15.22 11.06 -0.03
N LEU A 116 15.20 9.95 -0.78
CA LEU A 116 15.81 8.69 -0.36
C LEU A 116 17.34 8.77 -0.37
N LYS A 117 17.93 9.42 -1.40
CA LYS A 117 19.38 9.63 -1.47
C LYS A 117 19.90 10.42 -0.26
N GLU A 118 19.12 11.35 0.26
CA GLU A 118 19.48 12.10 1.47
C GLU A 118 19.29 11.27 2.74
N ARG A 119 18.09 10.72 2.97
CA ARG A 119 17.75 10.06 4.24
C ARG A 119 18.41 8.69 4.42
N PHE A 120 18.70 8.01 3.32
CA PHE A 120 19.39 6.73 3.29
C PHE A 120 20.79 6.86 2.65
N ALA A 121 21.45 8.02 2.77
CA ALA A 121 22.74 8.28 2.12
C ALA A 121 23.79 7.15 2.28
N TYR A 122 23.80 6.46 3.43
CA TYR A 122 24.71 5.35 3.68
C TYR A 122 24.47 4.13 2.77
N THR A 123 23.24 3.90 2.28
CA THR A 123 22.90 2.80 1.36
C THR A 123 23.39 3.05 -0.06
N PHE A 124 23.61 4.32 -0.42
CA PHE A 124 24.12 4.74 -1.74
C PHE A 124 25.63 4.97 -1.76
N GLY A 125 26.30 4.79 -0.62
CA GLY A 125 27.76 4.84 -0.52
C GLY A 125 28.42 3.47 -0.69
N ASN A 126 29.75 3.42 -0.47
CA ASN A 126 30.55 2.20 -0.59
C ASN A 126 30.64 1.39 0.73
N TYR A 127 29.66 1.50 1.63
CA TYR A 127 29.71 0.81 2.92
C TYR A 127 29.40 -0.69 2.73
N PRO A 128 30.24 -1.61 3.22
CA PRO A 128 30.01 -3.03 3.02
C PRO A 128 28.79 -3.51 3.81
N GLY A 129 27.98 -4.37 3.18
CA GLY A 129 26.89 -5.05 3.86
C GLY A 129 25.60 -4.23 4.00
N VAL A 130 25.43 -3.10 3.31
CA VAL A 130 24.18 -2.29 3.27
C VAL A 130 23.15 -2.88 2.29
N PRO A 131 21.84 -2.54 2.41
CA PRO A 131 20.92 -2.77 1.29
C PRO A 131 21.44 -2.02 0.05
N ARG A 132 21.40 -2.69 -1.10
CA ARG A 132 21.72 -2.06 -2.38
C ARG A 132 20.41 -1.71 -3.07
N LEU A 133 20.14 -0.42 -3.24
CA LEU A 133 18.89 0.09 -3.80
C LEU A 133 19.16 0.67 -5.19
N ASP A 134 18.47 0.13 -6.20
CA ASP A 134 18.47 0.63 -7.57
C ASP A 134 17.26 1.55 -7.77
N LEU A 135 17.46 2.87 -7.64
CA LEU A 135 16.38 3.86 -7.78
C LEU A 135 15.97 4.01 -9.24
N ARG A 136 14.73 3.62 -9.55
CA ARG A 136 14.12 3.70 -10.88
C ARG A 136 13.03 4.75 -10.88
N GLU A 137 13.34 5.92 -11.42
CA GLU A 137 12.40 7.03 -11.48
C GLU A 137 11.26 6.74 -12.46
N VAL A 138 10.02 6.98 -12.03
CA VAL A 138 8.79 6.81 -12.81
C VAL A 138 7.93 8.07 -12.74
N SER A 139 6.94 8.17 -13.63
CA SER A 139 6.01 9.28 -13.75
C SER A 139 4.55 8.82 -13.63
N PHE A 140 3.66 9.77 -13.34
CA PHE A 140 2.22 9.53 -13.44
C PHE A 140 1.85 9.13 -14.85
N GLY A 141 1.05 8.08 -14.98
CA GLY A 141 0.71 7.54 -16.28
C GLY A 141 1.84 6.76 -16.95
N ASP A 142 2.88 6.34 -16.22
CA ASP A 142 3.74 5.28 -16.74
C ASP A 142 3.05 3.92 -16.60
N GLY A 143 3.52 2.97 -17.42
CA GLY A 143 3.22 1.56 -17.24
C GLY A 143 4.43 0.84 -16.66
N LEU A 144 4.27 0.23 -15.50
CA LEU A 144 5.32 -0.55 -14.83
C LEU A 144 5.12 -2.04 -15.11
N GLN A 145 6.15 -2.69 -15.68
CA GLN A 145 6.12 -4.12 -15.94
C GLN A 145 6.29 -4.91 -14.63
N PHE A 146 5.47 -5.93 -14.43
CA PHE A 146 5.53 -6.85 -13.30
C PHE A 146 5.16 -8.27 -13.74
N GLY A 147 6.16 -9.14 -13.93
CA GLY A 147 5.93 -10.44 -14.60
C GLY A 147 5.34 -10.22 -15.99
N GLU A 148 4.24 -10.91 -16.31
CA GLU A 148 3.47 -10.71 -17.54
C GLU A 148 2.44 -9.57 -17.43
N GLU A 149 2.26 -9.00 -16.23
CA GLU A 149 1.33 -7.92 -15.96
C GLU A 149 1.95 -6.54 -16.15
N ARG A 150 1.08 -5.54 -16.28
CA ARG A 150 1.46 -4.14 -16.35
C ARG A 150 0.60 -3.30 -15.45
N LEU A 151 1.23 -2.64 -14.47
CA LEU A 151 0.57 -1.66 -13.62
C LEU A 151 0.51 -0.33 -14.35
N ARG A 152 -0.63 0.35 -14.28
CA ARG A 152 -0.80 1.75 -14.67
C ARG A 152 -0.59 2.62 -13.43
N LEU A 153 0.42 3.48 -13.44
CA LEU A 153 0.67 4.39 -12.33
C LEU A 153 -0.30 5.58 -12.37
N LEU A 154 -0.97 5.84 -11.26
CA LEU A 154 -2.01 6.84 -11.10
C LEU A 154 -1.53 7.99 -10.23
N ARG A 155 -2.11 9.17 -10.42
CA ARG A 155 -1.85 10.35 -9.59
C ARG A 155 -2.88 10.44 -8.47
N VAL A 156 -2.41 10.49 -7.24
CA VAL A 156 -3.24 10.73 -6.05
C VAL A 156 -2.75 12.02 -5.39
N GLN A 157 -3.65 12.82 -4.81
CA GLN A 157 -3.26 14.01 -4.05
C GLN A 157 -3.36 13.72 -2.55
N HIS A 158 -2.22 13.71 -1.88
CA HIS A 158 -2.07 13.63 -0.44
C HIS A 158 -1.98 15.06 0.13
N GLY A 159 -3.14 15.70 0.32
CA GLY A 159 -3.21 17.15 0.51
C GLY A 159 -2.75 17.86 -0.76
N ASN A 160 -1.66 18.63 -0.69
CA ASN A 160 -1.04 19.28 -1.85
C ASN A 160 0.12 18.46 -2.45
N LEU A 161 0.44 17.30 -1.87
CA LEU A 161 1.53 16.44 -2.32
C LEU A 161 1.00 15.42 -3.33
N PRO A 162 1.42 15.47 -4.61
CA PRO A 162 1.07 14.42 -5.56
C PRO A 162 1.91 13.16 -5.25
N ILE A 163 1.23 12.03 -5.15
CA ILE A 163 1.78 10.71 -4.82
C ILE A 163 1.29 9.65 -5.81
N LEU A 164 1.92 8.47 -5.80
CA LEU A 164 1.55 7.36 -6.67
C LEU A 164 0.43 6.51 -6.04
N GLY A 165 -0.58 6.22 -6.85
CA GLY A 165 -1.40 5.00 -6.74
C GLY A 165 -1.16 4.12 -7.95
N PHE A 166 -1.88 3.00 -8.07
CA PHE A 166 -1.84 2.21 -9.29
C PHE A 166 -3.15 1.51 -9.61
N ARG A 167 -3.33 1.18 -10.89
CA ARG A 167 -4.35 0.25 -11.39
C ARG A 167 -3.67 -0.93 -12.06
N ILE A 168 -4.21 -2.12 -11.83
CA ILE A 168 -3.81 -3.35 -12.53
C ILE A 168 -5.09 -4.13 -12.83
N ARG A 169 -5.32 -4.45 -14.11
CA ARG A 169 -6.58 -5.04 -14.59
C ARG A 169 -7.80 -4.28 -14.03
N SER A 170 -8.71 -4.96 -13.33
CA SER A 170 -9.91 -4.42 -12.69
C SER A 170 -9.71 -4.02 -11.22
N LEU A 171 -8.46 -3.96 -10.72
CA LEU A 171 -8.13 -3.50 -9.37
C LEU A 171 -7.41 -2.15 -9.37
N ALA A 172 -7.76 -1.27 -8.43
CA ALA A 172 -6.98 -0.07 -8.10
C ALA A 172 -6.57 -0.03 -6.63
N TYR A 173 -5.36 0.46 -6.34
CA TYR A 173 -4.83 0.67 -5.00
C TYR A 173 -4.44 2.14 -4.80
N LEU A 174 -5.14 2.82 -3.89
CA LEU A 174 -5.04 4.26 -3.65
C LEU A 174 -4.94 4.52 -2.12
N THR A 175 -3.72 4.59 -1.59
CA THR A 175 -3.48 4.98 -0.19
C THR A 175 -3.32 6.50 -0.06
N ASP A 176 -3.37 7.02 1.17
CA ASP A 176 -3.02 8.40 1.51
C ASP A 176 -3.78 9.48 0.72
N VAL A 177 -4.98 9.13 0.25
CA VAL A 177 -5.80 9.99 -0.59
C VAL A 177 -6.34 11.14 0.25
N LYS A 178 -6.24 12.38 -0.24
CA LYS A 178 -7.15 13.47 0.11
C LYS A 178 -8.09 13.82 -1.03
N THR A 179 -7.56 13.96 -2.24
CA THR A 179 -8.34 14.17 -3.45
C THR A 179 -7.81 13.33 -4.60
N LEU A 180 -8.69 13.02 -5.54
CA LEU A 180 -8.35 12.39 -6.81
C LEU A 180 -8.58 13.41 -7.92
N PRO A 181 -7.55 13.71 -8.74
CA PRO A 181 -7.72 14.51 -9.94
C PRO A 181 -8.72 13.87 -10.93
N ASP A 182 -9.40 14.68 -11.74
CA ASP A 182 -10.38 14.17 -12.71
C ASP A 182 -9.73 13.19 -13.70
N GLU A 183 -8.48 13.44 -14.12
CA GLU A 183 -7.75 12.51 -15.00
C GLU A 183 -7.53 11.12 -14.37
N THR A 184 -7.49 11.04 -13.04
CA THR A 184 -7.36 9.76 -12.33
C THR A 184 -8.72 9.11 -12.18
N LEU A 185 -9.78 9.88 -11.92
CA LEU A 185 -11.14 9.35 -11.81
C LEU A 185 -11.62 8.73 -13.12
N ASP A 186 -11.29 9.32 -14.27
CA ASP A 186 -11.60 8.76 -15.59
C ASP A 186 -10.96 7.38 -15.80
N GLN A 187 -9.78 7.15 -15.21
CA GLN A 187 -9.04 5.89 -15.26
C GLN A 187 -9.53 4.85 -14.23
N LEU A 188 -10.50 5.17 -13.38
CA LEU A 188 -11.02 4.27 -12.33
C LEU A 188 -12.39 3.66 -12.69
N SER A 189 -12.85 3.81 -13.93
CA SER A 189 -14.07 3.14 -14.39
C SER A 189 -13.89 1.63 -14.58
N GLY A 190 -14.96 0.88 -14.29
CA GLY A 190 -15.04 -0.57 -14.52
C GLY A 190 -14.14 -1.39 -13.61
N LEU A 191 -13.98 -0.98 -12.35
CA LEU A 191 -13.21 -1.74 -11.35
C LEU A 191 -14.08 -2.81 -10.70
N ASP A 192 -13.51 -4.00 -10.53
CA ASP A 192 -14.06 -5.02 -9.65
C ASP A 192 -13.71 -4.67 -8.20
N THR A 193 -12.45 -4.27 -7.95
CA THR A 193 -11.97 -3.95 -6.60
C THR A 193 -11.30 -2.59 -6.54
N LEU A 194 -11.81 -1.72 -5.67
CA LEU A 194 -11.15 -0.49 -5.25
C LEU A 194 -10.55 -0.70 -3.86
N ILE A 195 -9.24 -0.54 -3.70
CA ILE A 195 -8.59 -0.44 -2.39
C ILE A 195 -8.28 1.04 -2.14
N ILE A 196 -8.85 1.63 -1.09
CA ILE A 196 -8.74 3.07 -0.85
C ILE A 196 -8.54 3.42 0.64
N SER A 197 -7.72 4.44 0.91
CA SER A 197 -7.52 4.95 2.27
C SER A 197 -8.78 5.56 2.89
N CYS A 198 -9.01 5.29 4.17
CA CYS A 198 -10.05 5.92 4.98
C CYS A 198 -9.51 6.16 6.40
N LEU A 199 -9.18 7.40 6.77
CA LEU A 199 -8.43 7.64 8.01
C LEU A 199 -9.29 7.48 9.28
N ASN A 200 -10.40 8.21 9.34
CA ASN A 200 -11.41 8.21 10.41
C ASN A 200 -12.61 9.08 9.99
N TYR A 201 -13.61 9.24 10.86
CA TYR A 201 -14.81 10.03 10.58
C TYR A 201 -14.58 11.52 10.28
N HIS A 202 -13.43 12.09 10.64
CA HIS A 202 -13.13 13.51 10.45
C HIS A 202 -12.12 13.79 9.32
N GLY A 203 -11.36 12.77 8.89
CA GLY A 203 -10.28 12.96 7.93
C GLY A 203 -9.21 13.93 8.45
N THR A 204 -8.39 14.47 7.54
CA THR A 204 -7.47 15.58 7.80
C THR A 204 -7.29 16.44 6.54
N HIS A 205 -6.33 17.37 6.57
CA HIS A 205 -5.88 18.11 5.39
C HIS A 205 -5.28 17.21 4.30
N SER A 206 -4.81 16.01 4.65
CA SER A 206 -4.11 15.10 3.74
C SER A 206 -4.75 13.71 3.59
N HIS A 207 -5.83 13.44 4.32
CA HIS A 207 -6.54 12.16 4.24
C HIS A 207 -8.06 12.29 4.20
N LEU A 208 -8.70 11.35 3.50
CA LEU A 208 -10.15 11.20 3.45
C LEU A 208 -10.75 10.90 4.83
N SER A 209 -11.90 11.54 5.09
CA SER A 209 -12.85 11.07 6.10
C SER A 209 -13.65 9.86 5.60
N VAL A 210 -14.43 9.23 6.48
CA VAL A 210 -15.39 8.18 6.09
C VAL A 210 -16.37 8.69 5.03
N ASP A 211 -16.97 9.87 5.24
CA ASP A 211 -17.96 10.41 4.30
C ASP A 211 -17.36 10.78 2.94
N GLU A 212 -16.15 11.36 2.94
CA GLU A 212 -15.42 11.68 1.70
C GLU A 212 -15.07 10.40 0.93
N MET A 213 -14.59 9.37 1.63
CA MET A 213 -14.32 8.05 1.03
C MET A 213 -15.59 7.43 0.45
N LEU A 214 -16.71 7.44 1.18
CA LEU A 214 -17.99 6.93 0.67
C LEU A 214 -18.45 7.69 -0.58
N GLY A 215 -18.16 9.00 -0.66
CA GLY A 215 -18.38 9.81 -1.85
C GLY A 215 -17.58 9.31 -3.05
N TYR A 216 -16.29 9.04 -2.86
CA TYR A 216 -15.43 8.46 -3.91
C TYR A 216 -15.85 7.05 -4.31
N ALA A 217 -16.16 6.17 -3.35
CA ALA A 217 -16.63 4.82 -3.63
C ALA A 217 -17.89 4.83 -4.51
N ARG A 218 -18.86 5.71 -4.21
CA ARG A 218 -20.06 5.91 -5.04
C ARG A 218 -19.74 6.46 -6.43
N ARG A 219 -18.84 7.45 -6.54
CA ARG A 219 -18.47 8.08 -7.83
C ARG A 219 -17.72 7.09 -8.73
N ILE A 220 -16.84 6.26 -8.16
CA ILE A 220 -16.04 5.28 -8.88
C ILE A 220 -16.89 4.06 -9.25
N GLY A 221 -17.77 3.60 -8.34
CA GLY A 221 -18.72 2.53 -8.62
C GLY A 221 -18.08 1.16 -8.81
N ALA A 222 -17.00 0.85 -8.08
CA ALA A 222 -16.38 -0.47 -8.09
C ALA A 222 -17.32 -1.54 -7.50
N VAL A 223 -17.20 -2.79 -7.94
CA VAL A 223 -18.05 -3.91 -7.43
C VAL A 223 -17.85 -4.11 -5.92
N ARG A 224 -16.61 -4.04 -5.44
CA ARG A 224 -16.26 -4.00 -4.01
C ARG A 224 -15.23 -2.92 -3.72
N THR A 225 -15.33 -2.31 -2.54
CA THR A 225 -14.37 -1.33 -2.02
C THR A 225 -13.78 -1.83 -0.70
N VAL A 226 -12.45 -1.92 -0.61
CA VAL A 226 -11.72 -2.34 0.60
C VAL A 226 -11.01 -1.14 1.21
N LEU A 227 -11.30 -0.87 2.48
CA LEU A 227 -10.74 0.27 3.21
C LEU A 227 -9.37 -0.08 3.81
N ILE A 228 -8.41 0.84 3.67
CA ILE A 228 -7.06 0.75 4.26
C ILE A 228 -6.68 2.09 4.92
N HIS A 229 -5.45 2.18 5.43
CA HIS A 229 -4.90 3.40 6.02
C HIS A 229 -5.74 4.01 7.16
N MET A 230 -6.34 3.15 7.98
CA MET A 230 -7.23 3.54 9.07
C MET A 230 -6.48 3.86 10.35
N SER A 231 -6.90 4.91 11.05
CA SER A 231 -6.48 5.18 12.41
C SER A 231 -7.35 4.40 13.42
N HIS A 232 -6.89 4.28 14.66
CA HIS A 232 -7.70 3.71 15.75
C HIS A 232 -9.04 4.43 16.01
N ARG A 233 -9.30 5.59 15.39
CA ARG A 233 -10.50 6.42 15.56
C ARG A 233 -11.67 6.03 14.65
N VAL A 234 -11.51 5.06 13.75
CA VAL A 234 -12.68 4.46 13.06
C VAL A 234 -13.52 3.58 13.99
N GLY A 235 -12.97 3.19 15.14
CA GLY A 235 -13.59 2.24 16.07
C GLY A 235 -13.12 0.80 15.84
N PRO A 236 -13.57 -0.14 16.68
CA PRO A 236 -13.31 -1.56 16.50
C PRO A 236 -13.80 -2.08 15.14
N HIS A 237 -13.08 -3.01 14.53
CA HIS A 237 -13.31 -3.51 13.18
C HIS A 237 -14.76 -3.96 12.95
N ALA A 238 -15.32 -4.77 13.84
CA ALA A 238 -16.68 -5.31 13.69
C ALA A 238 -17.74 -4.19 13.72
N GLU A 239 -17.64 -3.28 14.69
CA GLU A 239 -18.56 -2.14 14.83
C GLU A 239 -18.47 -1.20 13.63
N PHE A 240 -17.24 -0.92 13.15
CA PHE A 240 -17.06 -0.08 11.98
C PHE A 240 -17.62 -0.74 10.72
N GLN A 241 -17.40 -2.05 10.54
CA GLN A 241 -17.93 -2.81 9.40
C GLN A 241 -19.46 -2.83 9.36
N GLU A 242 -20.13 -2.96 10.51
CA GLU A 242 -21.59 -2.95 10.60
C GLU A 242 -22.19 -1.61 10.15
N GLY A 243 -21.46 -0.51 10.30
CA GLY A 243 -21.88 0.82 9.88
C GLY A 243 -21.68 1.13 8.39
N LEU A 244 -21.02 0.24 7.63
CA LEU A 244 -20.69 0.48 6.22
C LEU A 244 -21.79 -0.03 5.27
N PRO A 245 -22.02 0.66 4.14
CA PRO A 245 -22.92 0.17 3.09
C PRO A 245 -22.48 -1.18 2.51
N PRO A 246 -23.41 -1.96 1.92
CA PRO A 246 -23.07 -3.17 1.18
C PRO A 246 -22.02 -2.89 0.08
N GLY A 247 -21.10 -3.83 -0.11
CA GLY A 247 -20.00 -3.71 -1.07
C GLY A 247 -18.79 -2.91 -0.56
N ILE A 248 -18.82 -2.42 0.68
CA ILE A 248 -17.69 -1.76 1.33
C ILE A 248 -17.22 -2.59 2.53
N GLU A 249 -15.94 -2.92 2.53
CA GLU A 249 -15.32 -3.85 3.48
C GLU A 249 -14.14 -3.19 4.20
N VAL A 250 -14.01 -3.44 5.50
CA VAL A 250 -12.86 -3.01 6.29
C VAL A 250 -11.69 -3.95 6.00
N GLY A 251 -10.63 -3.46 5.37
CA GLY A 251 -9.41 -4.24 5.17
C GLY A 251 -8.76 -4.64 6.49
N TYR A 252 -8.01 -5.74 6.50
CA TYR A 252 -7.22 -6.18 7.65
C TYR A 252 -5.90 -6.79 7.19
N ASP A 253 -4.90 -6.78 8.07
CA ASP A 253 -3.58 -7.33 7.77
C ASP A 253 -3.65 -8.82 7.46
N GLY A 254 -3.13 -9.21 6.30
CA GLY A 254 -3.16 -10.57 5.76
C GLY A 254 -4.32 -10.84 4.81
N MET A 255 -5.26 -9.91 4.62
CA MET A 255 -6.36 -10.06 3.67
C MET A 255 -5.82 -10.30 2.25
N LEU A 256 -6.30 -11.37 1.61
CA LEU A 256 -5.98 -11.74 0.23
C LEU A 256 -7.09 -11.28 -0.71
N ILE A 257 -6.69 -10.77 -1.86
CA ILE A 257 -7.58 -10.23 -2.88
C ILE A 257 -7.14 -10.80 -4.23
N ASP A 258 -7.98 -11.65 -4.81
CA ASP A 258 -7.79 -12.15 -6.17
C ASP A 258 -8.10 -11.04 -7.18
N ILE A 259 -7.27 -10.96 -8.22
CA ILE A 259 -7.43 -10.00 -9.32
C ILE A 259 -7.79 -10.80 -10.56
N ALA A 260 -9.01 -10.57 -11.06
CA ALA A 260 -9.52 -11.17 -12.29
C ALA A 260 -8.78 -10.62 -13.52
#